data_AF-A0A0H5QEQ0-F1
#
_entry.id   AF-A0A0H5QEQ0-F1
#
_cell.length_a   1.000
_cell.length_b   1.000
_cell.length_c   1.000
_cell.angle_alpha   90.00
_cell.angle_beta   90.00
_cell.angle_gamma   90.00
#
_symmetry.space_group_name_H-M   'P 1'
#
loop_
_entity.id
_entity.type
_entity.pdbx_description
1 polymer ?
#
loop_
_entity_poly.entity_id
_entity_poly.type
_entity_poly.pdbx_seq_one_letter_code
_entity_poly.pdbx_strand_id
1 'polypeptide(L)'
;MTTKKPILEAVSGFYLTSDLAYMPTDMDTDAGYFIESEPVKVFDAFDRKALADALEGALSRPNTVIPTPQTAPKDLVIGPYIGISTQKELEQKTVYISVVRLDTGFRIESLRKASDGTADRQGSKAIDTVLPPETTYEQLAAAIIEHLKSRRDLPGSTVDFNQPKTAKGA
;
A
#
# COMPACT_ATOMS: atom_id res chain seq x y z
N MET A 1 -6.03 13.41 -32.14
CA MET A 1 -6.46 12.26 -31.32
C MET A 1 -6.64 12.77 -29.91
N THR A 2 -7.86 12.86 -29.41
CA THR A 2 -8.13 13.30 -28.04
C THR A 2 -7.79 12.14 -27.13
N THR A 3 -6.66 12.20 -26.43
CA THR A 3 -6.29 11.21 -25.41
C THR A 3 -7.31 11.32 -24.28
N LYS A 4 -8.25 10.38 -24.26
CA LYS A 4 -9.21 10.23 -23.16
C LYS A 4 -8.39 10.05 -21.87
N LYS A 5 -8.68 10.87 -20.86
CA LYS A 5 -8.06 10.74 -19.53
C LYS A 5 -8.46 9.37 -18.94
N PRO A 6 -7.52 8.60 -18.36
CA PRO A 6 -7.86 7.36 -17.67
C PRO A 6 -8.92 7.59 -16.58
N ILE A 7 -9.82 6.63 -16.45
CA ILE A 7 -10.90 6.64 -15.45
C ILE A 7 -10.40 5.85 -14.23
N LEU A 8 -10.51 6.46 -13.05
CA LEU A 8 -10.28 5.78 -11.78
C LEU A 8 -11.42 4.79 -11.52
N GLU A 9 -11.09 3.51 -11.35
CA GLU A 9 -12.05 2.47 -10.99
C GLU A 9 -12.04 2.18 -9.49
N ALA A 10 -10.85 2.08 -8.88
CA ALA A 10 -10.67 1.86 -7.45
C ALA A 10 -9.29 2.33 -6.99
N VAL A 11 -9.14 2.64 -5.70
CA VAL A 11 -7.85 2.92 -5.06
C VAL A 11 -7.77 2.18 -3.74
N SER A 12 -6.61 1.60 -3.46
CA SER A 12 -6.33 1.07 -2.13
C SER A 12 -4.87 1.27 -1.76
N GLY A 13 -4.57 1.34 -0.47
CA GLY A 13 -3.20 1.27 0.00
C GLY A 13 -3.00 0.36 1.21
N PHE A 14 -1.74 0.10 1.51
CA PHE A 14 -1.36 -0.65 2.71
C PHE A 14 -0.02 -0.18 3.26
N TYR A 15 0.12 -0.37 4.56
CA TYR A 15 1.30 -0.02 5.32
C TYR A 15 2.11 -1.26 5.66
N LEU A 16 3.38 -1.25 5.27
CA LEU A 16 4.35 -2.29 5.59
C LEU A 16 5.09 -1.95 6.86
N THR A 17 5.08 -2.85 7.83
CA THR A 17 6.02 -2.85 8.96
C THR A 17 7.17 -3.84 8.68
N SER A 18 7.96 -4.16 9.71
CA SER A 18 9.06 -5.13 9.63
C SER A 18 8.61 -6.58 9.42
N ASP A 19 7.34 -6.85 9.66
CA ASP A 19 6.82 -8.17 9.95
C ASP A 19 5.50 -8.43 9.20
N LEU A 20 4.63 -7.44 9.08
CA LEU A 20 3.31 -7.57 8.48
C LEU A 20 2.95 -6.35 7.64
N ALA A 21 1.90 -6.50 6.84
CA ALA A 21 1.21 -5.43 6.14
C ALA A 21 -0.19 -5.22 6.71
N TYR A 22 -0.62 -3.96 6.70
CA TYR A 22 -1.90 -3.49 7.22
C TYR A 22 -2.60 -2.69 6.13
N MET A 23 -3.69 -3.25 5.59
CA MET A 23 -4.52 -2.64 4.54
C MET A 23 -5.84 -2.19 5.15
N PRO A 24 -6.00 -0.89 5.46
CA PRO A 24 -7.30 -0.36 5.85
C PRO A 24 -8.30 -0.44 4.69
N THR A 25 -9.58 -0.27 5.01
CA THR A 25 -10.63 -0.08 4.00
C THR A 25 -10.65 1.38 3.57
N ASP A 26 -10.47 1.65 2.27
CA ASP A 26 -10.48 3.00 1.73
C ASP A 26 -11.89 3.42 1.25
N MET A 27 -12.30 4.62 1.63
CA MET A 27 -13.54 5.26 1.19
C MET A 27 -13.20 6.55 0.44
N ASP A 28 -13.77 6.74 -0.75
CA ASP A 28 -13.58 7.96 -1.51
C ASP A 28 -14.47 9.06 -0.96
N THR A 29 -13.99 10.29 -0.91
CA THR A 29 -14.79 11.46 -0.59
C THR A 29 -15.24 12.17 -1.86
N ASP A 30 -16.39 12.84 -1.81
CA ASP A 30 -16.87 13.68 -2.90
C ASP A 30 -15.95 14.88 -3.23
N ALA A 31 -14.98 15.22 -2.37
CA ALA A 31 -13.91 16.19 -2.64
C ALA A 31 -12.69 15.60 -3.37
N GLY A 32 -12.66 14.29 -3.66
CA GLY A 32 -11.62 13.68 -4.47
C GLY A 32 -10.37 13.23 -3.72
N TYR A 33 -10.48 12.97 -2.41
CA TYR A 33 -9.47 12.27 -1.60
C TYR A 33 -10.08 11.05 -0.91
N PHE A 34 -9.27 10.12 -0.40
CA PHE A 34 -9.77 8.95 0.32
C PHE A 34 -9.55 9.06 1.83
N ILE A 35 -10.38 8.34 2.58
CA ILE A 35 -10.29 8.19 4.03
C ILE A 35 -10.23 6.70 4.37
N GLU A 36 -9.32 6.36 5.26
CA GLU A 36 -9.17 5.01 5.77
C GLU A 36 -10.24 4.69 6.83
N SER A 37 -10.62 3.42 6.91
CA SER A 37 -11.57 2.90 7.90
C SER A 37 -11.33 1.43 8.21
N GLU A 38 -11.94 0.96 9.30
CA GLU A 38 -12.06 -0.47 9.59
C GLU A 38 -13.02 -1.16 8.61
N PRO A 39 -12.83 -2.46 8.30
CA PRO A 39 -11.80 -3.34 8.86
C PRO A 39 -10.41 -3.13 8.23
N VAL A 40 -9.36 -3.32 9.04
CA VAL A 40 -7.97 -3.47 8.59
C VAL A 40 -7.66 -4.93 8.31
N LYS A 41 -7.24 -5.23 7.08
CA LYS A 41 -6.71 -6.55 6.70
C LYS A 41 -5.23 -6.63 7.05
N VAL A 42 -4.86 -7.64 7.83
CA VAL A 42 -3.47 -7.92 8.23
C VAL A 42 -2.96 -9.16 7.50
N PHE A 43 -1.79 -9.07 6.86
CA PHE A 43 -1.23 -10.15 6.04
C PHE A 43 0.29 -10.05 5.91
N ASP A 44 0.95 -11.13 5.48
CA ASP A 44 2.35 -11.11 5.07
C ASP A 44 2.44 -10.61 3.62
N ALA A 45 3.06 -9.46 3.39
CA ALA A 45 3.20 -8.89 2.04
C ALA A 45 4.21 -9.63 1.14
N PHE A 46 5.04 -10.51 1.71
CA PHE A 46 5.93 -11.39 0.93
C PHE A 46 5.27 -12.72 0.58
N ASP A 47 4.13 -13.04 1.20
CA ASP A 47 3.25 -14.12 0.72
C ASP A 47 2.44 -13.61 -0.47
N ARG A 48 2.82 -14.07 -1.66
CA ARG A 48 2.16 -13.72 -2.92
C ARG A 48 0.67 -13.97 -2.89
N LYS A 49 0.23 -15.08 -2.31
CA LYS A 49 -1.19 -15.44 -2.28
C LYS A 49 -1.95 -14.49 -1.35
N ALA A 50 -1.40 -14.25 -0.15
CA ALA A 50 -2.04 -13.36 0.82
C ALA A 50 -2.15 -11.93 0.29
N LEU A 51 -1.10 -11.43 -0.39
CA LEU A 51 -1.12 -10.11 -1.04
C LEU A 51 -2.11 -10.07 -2.21
N ALA A 52 -2.14 -11.09 -3.08
CA ALA A 52 -3.10 -11.15 -4.19
C ALA A 52 -4.55 -11.14 -3.69
N ASP A 53 -4.87 -11.96 -2.67
CA ASP A 53 -6.20 -12.00 -2.05
C ASP A 53 -6.56 -10.66 -1.37
N ALA A 54 -5.58 -9.92 -0.85
CA ALA A 54 -5.78 -8.57 -0.29
C ALA A 54 -6.11 -7.56 -1.38
N LEU A 55 -5.31 -7.52 -2.44
CA LEU A 55 -5.50 -6.62 -3.58
C LEU A 55 -6.82 -6.89 -4.31
N GLU A 56 -7.17 -8.15 -4.54
CA GLU A 56 -8.45 -8.53 -5.15
C GLU A 56 -9.64 -8.06 -4.29
N GLY A 57 -9.57 -8.29 -2.98
CA GLY A 57 -10.60 -7.86 -2.05
C GLY A 57 -10.83 -6.34 -2.08
N ALA A 58 -9.76 -5.56 -2.15
CA ALA A 58 -9.82 -4.10 -2.10
C ALA A 58 -10.09 -3.43 -3.46
N LEU A 59 -9.61 -4.00 -4.57
CA LEU A 59 -9.62 -3.34 -5.89
C LEU A 59 -10.61 -3.97 -6.89
N SER A 60 -11.34 -5.01 -6.50
CA SER A 60 -12.32 -5.65 -7.40
C SER A 60 -13.54 -4.79 -7.67
N ARG A 61 -13.81 -3.79 -6.81
CA ARG A 61 -14.96 -2.89 -6.88
C ARG A 61 -14.52 -1.46 -6.62
N PRO A 62 -15.25 -0.46 -7.14
CA PRO A 62 -15.04 0.92 -6.74
C PRO A 62 -15.22 1.12 -5.24
N ASN A 63 -14.46 2.06 -4.69
CA ASN A 63 -14.58 2.46 -3.30
C ASN A 63 -15.97 3.05 -3.05
N THR A 64 -16.43 2.94 -1.80
CA THR A 64 -17.66 3.63 -1.41
C THR A 64 -17.39 5.13 -1.38
N VAL A 65 -18.25 5.90 -2.05
CA VAL A 65 -18.18 7.36 -2.01
C VAL A 65 -18.98 7.87 -0.82
N ILE A 66 -18.33 8.65 0.04
CA ILE A 66 -18.92 9.28 1.22
C ILE A 66 -18.86 10.82 1.12
N PRO A 67 -19.76 11.54 1.83
CA PRO A 67 -19.64 12.98 1.96
C PRO A 67 -18.31 13.37 2.63
N THR A 68 -17.65 14.39 2.10
CA THR A 68 -16.44 14.96 2.71
C THR A 68 -16.71 15.37 4.16
N PRO A 69 -15.99 14.80 5.15
CA PRO A 69 -16.17 15.19 6.54
C PRO A 69 -15.82 16.66 6.78
N GLN A 70 -16.59 17.34 7.63
CA GLN A 70 -16.30 18.72 8.03
C GLN A 70 -15.02 18.84 8.86
N THR A 71 -14.57 17.73 9.46
CA THR A 71 -13.34 17.65 10.26
C THR A 71 -12.59 16.40 9.85
N ALA A 72 -11.30 16.54 9.59
CA ALA A 72 -10.45 15.41 9.28
C ALA A 72 -10.47 14.39 10.45
N PRO A 73 -10.53 13.08 10.16
CA PRO A 73 -10.34 12.06 11.18
C PRO A 73 -9.03 12.31 11.92
N LYS A 74 -9.09 12.32 13.25
CA LYS A 74 -7.91 12.55 14.10
C LYS A 74 -7.12 11.28 14.35
N ASP A 75 -7.82 10.14 14.36
CA ASP A 75 -7.25 8.86 14.73
C ASP A 75 -6.70 8.15 13.49
N LEU A 76 -5.53 7.54 13.66
CA LEU A 76 -4.93 6.67 12.66
C LEU A 76 -5.58 5.30 12.75
N VAL A 77 -6.25 4.85 11.69
CA VAL A 77 -6.97 3.57 11.66
C VAL A 77 -6.05 2.40 12.00
N ILE A 78 -4.83 2.39 11.46
CA ILE A 78 -3.85 1.35 11.75
C ILE A 78 -3.06 1.59 13.06
N GLY A 79 -3.25 2.74 13.71
CA GLY A 79 -2.49 3.14 14.89
C GLY A 79 -2.51 2.13 16.04
N PRO A 80 -3.69 1.60 16.42
CA PRO A 80 -3.82 0.55 17.44
C PRO A 80 -3.10 -0.76 17.09
N TYR A 81 -2.98 -1.11 15.80
CA TYR A 81 -2.37 -2.37 15.36
C TYR A 81 -0.85 -2.37 15.52
N ILE A 82 -0.22 -1.19 15.40
CA ILE A 82 1.24 -1.05 15.39
C ILE A 82 1.78 -0.16 16.52
N GLY A 83 0.93 0.22 17.48
CA GLY A 83 1.31 0.96 18.67
C GLY A 83 1.86 2.35 18.35
N ILE A 84 1.12 3.14 17.57
CA ILE A 84 1.45 4.53 17.25
C ILE A 84 0.25 5.45 17.47
N SER A 85 0.54 6.73 17.63
CA SER A 85 -0.50 7.75 17.88
C SER A 85 -0.40 8.97 16.97
N THR A 86 0.70 9.11 16.22
CA THR A 86 0.96 10.28 15.38
C THR A 86 1.28 9.92 13.94
N GLN A 87 0.91 10.81 13.01
CA GLN A 87 1.25 10.67 11.59
C GLN A 87 2.76 10.55 11.36
N LYS A 88 3.56 11.26 12.17
CA LYS A 88 5.02 11.19 12.09
C LYS A 88 5.52 9.80 12.46
N GLU A 89 5.02 9.20 13.54
CA GLU A 89 5.38 7.83 13.92
C GLU A 89 4.93 6.83 12.85
N LEU A 90 3.75 7.03 12.26
CA LEU A 90 3.26 6.21 11.16
C LEU A 90 4.25 6.20 10.02
N GLU A 91 4.62 7.38 9.54
CA GLU A 91 5.59 7.50 8.47
C GLU A 91 6.93 6.89 8.91
N GLN A 92 7.45 7.17 10.10
CA GLN A 92 8.76 6.61 10.49
C GLN A 92 8.80 5.08 10.62
N LYS A 93 7.69 4.44 11.02
CA LYS A 93 7.64 3.00 11.28
C LYS A 93 7.11 2.18 10.11
N THR A 94 6.58 2.80 9.06
CA THR A 94 5.94 2.08 7.96
C THR A 94 6.42 2.53 6.60
N VAL A 95 6.26 1.66 5.60
CA VAL A 95 6.32 2.04 4.18
C VAL A 95 4.91 1.91 3.60
N TYR A 96 4.38 3.00 3.06
CA TYR A 96 3.06 2.99 2.42
C TYR A 96 3.19 2.63 0.94
N ILE A 97 2.35 1.71 0.47
CA ILE A 97 2.19 1.37 -0.95
C ILE A 97 0.76 1.70 -1.34
N SER A 98 0.61 2.52 -2.38
CA SER A 98 -0.67 2.80 -3.02
C SER A 98 -0.78 1.99 -4.30
N VAL A 99 -1.97 1.44 -4.53
CA VAL A 99 -2.33 0.72 -5.73
C VAL A 99 -3.63 1.31 -6.28
N VAL A 100 -3.54 1.84 -7.50
CA VAL A 100 -4.66 2.45 -8.20
C VAL A 100 -5.07 1.54 -9.33
N ARG A 101 -6.36 1.23 -9.43
CA ARG A 101 -6.96 0.55 -10.57
C ARG A 101 -7.64 1.58 -11.47
N LEU A 102 -7.23 1.61 -12.72
CA LEU A 102 -7.74 2.45 -13.79
C LEU A 102 -8.36 1.57 -14.89
N ASP A 103 -9.21 2.16 -15.73
CA ASP A 103 -9.71 1.49 -16.95
C ASP A 103 -8.57 1.08 -17.91
N THR A 104 -7.41 1.73 -17.80
CA THR A 104 -6.19 1.41 -18.57
C THR A 104 -5.20 0.51 -17.84
N GLY A 105 -5.54 -0.03 -16.65
CA GLY A 105 -4.70 -0.94 -15.89
C GLY A 105 -4.36 -0.47 -14.48
N PHE A 106 -3.26 -0.95 -13.92
CA PHE A 106 -2.88 -0.69 -12.53
C PHE A 106 -1.71 0.27 -12.43
N ARG A 107 -1.70 1.10 -11.39
CA ARG A 107 -0.53 1.88 -11.00
C ARG A 107 -0.15 1.55 -9.58
N ILE A 108 1.12 1.20 -9.37
CA ILE A 108 1.72 0.98 -8.06
C ILE A 108 2.60 2.18 -7.75
N GLU A 109 2.41 2.77 -6.58
CA GLU A 109 3.18 3.90 -6.13
C GLU A 109 3.69 3.70 -4.70
N SER A 110 4.89 4.18 -4.45
CA SER A 110 5.38 4.34 -3.08
C SER A 110 6.46 5.41 -3.01
N LEU A 111 6.40 6.24 -1.98
CA LEU A 111 7.41 7.26 -1.73
C LEU A 111 8.68 6.65 -1.12
N ARG A 112 9.82 7.31 -1.34
CA ARG A 112 11.05 7.05 -0.60
C ARG A 112 10.94 7.60 0.82
N LYS A 113 11.83 7.14 1.68
CA LYS A 113 12.07 7.77 2.98
C LYS A 113 12.99 8.97 2.85
N ALA A 114 12.63 10.07 3.51
CA ALA A 114 13.53 11.17 3.81
C ALA A 114 14.52 10.77 4.90
N SER A 115 15.53 11.62 5.16
CA SER A 115 16.57 11.34 6.16
C SER A 115 16.05 11.24 7.60
N ASP A 116 14.89 11.83 7.89
CA ASP A 116 14.23 11.75 9.19
C ASP A 116 13.25 10.56 9.32
N GLY A 117 13.20 9.68 8.30
CA GLY A 117 12.32 8.52 8.22
C GLY A 117 10.89 8.83 7.78
N THR A 118 10.54 10.09 7.52
CA THR A 118 9.22 10.46 6.98
C THR A 118 9.14 10.22 5.47
N ALA A 119 7.96 10.35 4.87
CA ALA A 119 7.82 10.20 3.43
C ALA A 119 8.45 11.40 2.69
N ASP A 120 9.37 11.11 1.76
CA ASP A 120 9.95 12.11 0.87
C ASP A 120 8.93 12.48 -0.21
N ARG A 121 8.29 13.63 0.00
CA ARG A 121 7.25 14.18 -0.87
C ARG A 121 7.80 14.95 -2.07
N GLN A 122 9.09 15.31 -2.06
CA GLN A 122 9.72 16.12 -3.10
C GLN A 122 10.65 15.29 -4.01
N GLY A 123 11.15 14.16 -3.51
CA GLY A 123 11.99 13.25 -4.25
C GLY A 123 11.25 12.34 -5.23
N SER A 124 12.05 11.57 -5.98
CA SER A 124 11.55 10.50 -6.85
C SER A 124 10.86 9.41 -6.02
N LYS A 125 9.76 8.87 -6.54
CA LYS A 125 9.09 7.71 -5.94
C LYS A 125 10.06 6.51 -5.86
N ALA A 126 9.91 5.70 -4.83
CA ALA A 126 10.56 4.39 -4.70
C ALA A 126 9.96 3.38 -5.68
N ILE A 127 8.65 3.48 -5.91
CA ILE A 127 7.90 2.70 -6.89
C ILE A 127 7.03 3.69 -7.67
N ASP A 128 7.10 3.64 -8.99
CA ASP A 128 6.14 4.26 -9.90
C ASP A 128 6.05 3.35 -11.13
N THR A 129 5.09 2.44 -11.11
CA THR A 129 4.99 1.38 -12.13
C THR A 129 3.55 1.27 -12.59
N VAL A 130 3.39 1.23 -13.91
CA VAL A 130 2.10 1.03 -14.56
C VAL A 130 2.08 -0.36 -15.18
N LEU A 131 1.04 -1.11 -14.90
CA LEU A 131 0.79 -2.44 -15.44
C LEU A 131 -0.48 -2.39 -16.31
N PRO A 132 -0.52 -3.17 -17.40
CA PRO A 132 -1.63 -3.12 -18.36
C PRO A 132 -2.93 -3.72 -17.79
N PRO A 133 -4.10 -3.46 -18.39
CA PRO A 133 -5.41 -3.82 -17.82
C PRO A 133 -5.66 -5.33 -17.71
N GLU A 134 -4.98 -6.16 -18.51
CA GLU A 134 -5.02 -7.61 -18.44
C GLU A 134 -4.24 -8.20 -17.25
N THR A 135 -3.57 -7.37 -16.46
CA THR A 135 -2.80 -7.81 -15.29
C THR A 135 -3.71 -8.44 -14.25
N THR A 136 -3.45 -9.69 -13.90
CA THR A 136 -4.13 -10.40 -12.81
C THR A 136 -3.64 -9.93 -11.43
N TYR A 137 -4.44 -10.13 -10.38
CA TYR A 137 -4.03 -9.80 -9.01
C TYR A 137 -2.79 -10.58 -8.55
N GLU A 138 -2.58 -11.81 -9.06
CA GLU A 138 -1.34 -12.57 -8.79
C GLU A 138 -0.11 -11.92 -9.43
N GLN A 139 -0.23 -11.42 -10.66
CA GLN A 139 0.85 -10.70 -11.35
C GLN A 139 1.12 -9.36 -10.70
N LEU A 140 0.07 -8.64 -10.28
CA LEU A 140 0.17 -7.40 -9.53
C LEU A 140 0.91 -7.60 -8.20
N ALA A 141 0.54 -8.64 -7.44
CA ALA A 141 1.23 -9.02 -6.21
C ALA A 141 2.70 -9.38 -6.46
N ALA A 142 2.99 -10.15 -7.52
CA ALA A 142 4.35 -10.49 -7.90
C ALA A 142 5.20 -9.26 -8.24
N ALA A 143 4.64 -8.28 -8.95
CA ALA A 143 5.32 -7.02 -9.27
C ALA A 143 5.64 -6.21 -8.00
N ILE A 144 4.69 -6.09 -7.08
CA ILE A 144 4.90 -5.42 -5.79
C ILE A 144 6.02 -6.11 -5.00
N ILE A 145 5.97 -7.44 -4.85
CA ILE A 145 6.98 -8.20 -4.13
C ILE A 145 8.38 -8.00 -4.74
N GLU A 146 8.49 -7.94 -6.06
CA GLU A 146 9.77 -7.70 -6.71
C GLU A 146 10.34 -6.31 -6.37
N HIS A 147 9.49 -5.29 -6.32
CA HIS A 147 9.91 -3.98 -5.80
C HIS A 147 10.34 -4.05 -4.34
N LEU A 148 9.59 -4.77 -3.48
CA LEU A 148 9.92 -4.92 -2.07
C LEU A 148 11.31 -5.51 -1.82
N LYS A 149 11.69 -6.55 -2.57
CA LYS A 149 13.04 -7.16 -2.45
C LYS A 149 14.17 -6.18 -2.72
N SER A 150 13.93 -5.17 -3.56
CA SER A 150 14.94 -4.17 -3.93
C SER A 150 15.04 -3.00 -2.95
N ARG A 151 14.07 -2.85 -2.03
CA ARG A 151 14.01 -1.72 -1.11
C ARG A 151 14.94 -1.90 0.09
N ARG A 152 15.67 -0.82 0.39
CA ARG A 152 16.61 -0.73 1.53
C ARG A 152 16.07 0.12 2.68
N ASP A 153 14.88 0.67 2.51
CA ASP A 153 14.21 1.57 3.44
C ASP A 153 12.96 0.91 4.06
N LEU A 154 12.83 -0.42 3.92
CA LEU A 154 11.80 -1.18 4.61
C LEU A 154 12.09 -1.18 6.11
N PRO A 155 11.06 -1.00 6.97
CA PRO A 155 11.22 -1.13 8.42
C PRO A 155 11.81 -2.51 8.74
N GLY A 156 12.82 -2.56 9.62
CA GLY A 156 13.46 -3.83 9.99
C GLY A 156 14.32 -4.50 8.91
N SER A 157 14.63 -3.84 7.79
CA SER A 157 15.51 -4.40 6.75
C SER A 157 16.98 -4.51 7.16
N THR A 158 17.27 -5.51 7.99
CA THR A 158 18.54 -6.26 7.99
C THR A 158 18.37 -7.62 7.28
N VAL A 159 17.30 -7.78 6.48
CA VAL A 159 16.95 -9.06 5.85
C VAL A 159 17.85 -9.33 4.66
N ASP A 160 18.80 -10.24 4.85
CA ASP A 160 19.62 -10.81 3.78
C ASP A 160 18.80 -11.87 3.03
N PHE A 161 18.25 -11.49 1.87
CA PHE A 161 17.37 -12.34 1.04
C PHE A 161 18.05 -13.61 0.49
N ASN A 162 19.36 -13.79 0.73
CA ASN A 162 20.12 -14.95 0.31
C ASN A 162 20.27 -16.05 1.38
N GLN A 163 19.67 -15.92 2.56
CA GLN A 163 19.72 -17.00 3.54
C GLN A 163 18.54 -17.98 3.40
N PRO A 164 18.79 -19.29 3.18
CA PRO A 164 17.73 -20.28 3.24
C PRO A 164 17.13 -20.31 4.65
N LYS A 165 15.80 -20.35 4.74
CA LYS A 165 15.07 -20.55 6.02
C LYS A 165 15.63 -21.80 6.71
N THR A 166 16.41 -21.62 7.76
CA THR A 166 16.82 -22.72 8.62
C THR A 166 15.58 -23.27 9.31
N ALA A 167 15.17 -24.47 8.91
CA ALA A 167 14.18 -25.24 9.62
C ALA A 167 14.67 -25.44 11.05
N LYS A 168 13.93 -24.91 12.04
CA LYS A 168 14.11 -25.31 13.44
C LYS A 168 13.69 -26.77 13.55
N GLY A 169 14.68 -27.63 13.78
CA GLY A 169 14.46 -29.04 14.09
C GLY A 169 13.59 -29.18 15.34
N ALA A 170 12.71 -30.18 15.28
CA ALA A 170 12.13 -30.85 16.43
C ALA A 170 12.77 -32.25 16.52
#